data_AF-A0A447TM27-F1
#
_entry.id   AF-A0A447TM27-F1
#
_cell.length_a   1.000
_cell.length_b   1.000
_cell.length_c   1.000
_cell.angle_alpha   90.00
_cell.angle_beta   90.00
_cell.angle_gamma   90.00
#
_symmetry.space_group_name_H-M   'P 1'
#
loop_
_entity.id
_entity.type
_entity.pdbx_description
1 polymer ?
#
loop_
_entity_poly.entity_id
_entity_poly.type
_entity_poly.pdbx_seq_one_letter_code
_entity_poly.pdbx_strand_id
1 'polypeptide(L)'
;MTIAYIALGSNLASPLEQVNAALKAIADIPDSRIVTVSSFYRTPPLGPQDQPDYLNAAVALDTALAPEELLNHTQRIELQQGRVRKAERWGPRTLDLDIMLFGDEVINTDRLTVPHYDMKNRGFMLWPLFEIAPDLIFPDGISLHQHLTHLGAAKPRPLVKHRLPFSVYCFSAKRLLKSIAPLNMTVRMPGNITFTIRKRYETHHYFTAAEMQAREKTLRDNYRLRLQLR
;
A
#
# COMPACT_ATOMS: atom_id res chain seq x y z
N MET A 1 3.16 -4.06 -17.40
CA MET A 1 3.11 -3.42 -16.07
C MET A 1 3.93 -4.28 -15.13
N THR A 2 4.63 -3.66 -14.19
CA THR A 2 5.63 -4.28 -13.32
C THR A 2 5.18 -4.17 -11.86
N ILE A 3 5.40 -5.21 -11.07
CA ILE A 3 5.11 -5.19 -9.64
C ILE A 3 6.28 -4.52 -8.90
N ALA A 4 6.02 -3.39 -8.26
CA ALA A 4 6.91 -2.76 -7.31
C ALA A 4 6.44 -3.06 -5.88
N TYR A 5 7.38 -3.34 -4.98
CA TYR A 5 7.09 -3.48 -3.56
C TYR A 5 7.64 -2.27 -2.81
N ILE A 6 6.77 -1.59 -2.07
CA ILE A 6 7.10 -0.36 -1.35
C ILE A 6 6.94 -0.63 0.15
N ALA A 7 7.96 -0.32 0.94
CA ALA A 7 7.87 -0.24 2.38
C ALA A 7 7.32 1.12 2.79
N LEU A 8 6.43 1.11 3.77
CA LEU A 8 5.75 2.28 4.32
C LEU A 8 6.00 2.31 5.83
N GLY A 9 6.49 3.44 6.35
CA GLY A 9 6.78 3.61 7.78
C GLY A 9 6.41 4.99 8.31
N SER A 10 5.90 5.06 9.55
CA SER A 10 5.64 6.34 10.25
C SER A 10 5.76 6.19 11.76
N ASN A 11 6.36 7.17 12.45
CA ASN A 11 6.37 7.23 13.91
C ASN A 11 6.03 8.62 14.50
N LEU A 12 5.72 9.61 13.65
CA LEU A 12 5.32 10.96 14.07
C LEU A 12 3.94 11.35 13.54
N ALA A 13 3.34 12.38 14.17
CA ALA A 13 2.15 13.07 13.70
C ALA A 13 0.99 12.13 13.33
N SER A 14 0.55 11.33 14.30
CA SER A 14 -0.51 10.31 14.16
C SER A 14 -0.17 9.22 13.12
N PRO A 15 0.72 8.26 13.45
CA PRO A 15 1.22 7.28 12.47
C PRO A 15 0.16 6.50 11.68
N LEU A 16 -0.96 6.17 12.33
CA LEU A 16 -2.07 5.49 11.67
C LEU A 16 -2.74 6.37 10.61
N GLU A 17 -2.89 7.66 10.87
CA GLU A 17 -3.46 8.62 9.92
C GLU A 17 -2.52 8.86 8.75
N GLN A 18 -1.21 9.00 9.02
CA GLN A 18 -0.18 9.14 7.98
C GLN A 18 -0.14 7.94 7.06
N VAL A 19 -0.07 6.73 7.61
CA VAL A 19 -0.08 5.48 6.85
C VAL A 19 -1.35 5.37 5.99
N ASN A 20 -2.53 5.67 6.54
CA ASN A 20 -3.78 5.63 5.76
C ASN A 20 -3.83 6.71 4.67
N ALA A 21 -3.32 7.91 4.93
CA ALA A 21 -3.22 8.98 3.94
C ALA A 21 -2.22 8.62 2.82
N ALA A 22 -1.10 7.98 3.18
CA ALA A 22 -0.10 7.51 2.23
C ALA A 22 -0.67 6.45 1.29
N LEU A 23 -1.43 5.48 1.82
CA LEU A 23 -2.09 4.47 0.99
C LEU A 23 -3.09 5.08 -0.01
N LYS A 24 -3.84 6.10 0.38
CA LYS A 24 -4.71 6.85 -0.55
C LYS A 24 -3.89 7.55 -1.62
N ALA A 25 -2.82 8.25 -1.24
CA ALA A 25 -1.96 8.97 -2.18
C ALA A 25 -1.21 8.03 -3.14
N ILE A 26 -0.81 6.84 -2.68
CA ILE A 26 -0.22 5.79 -3.52
C ILE A 26 -1.25 5.25 -4.52
N ALA A 27 -2.50 5.06 -4.10
CA ALA A 27 -3.58 4.63 -4.98
C ALA A 27 -3.91 5.66 -6.09
N ASP A 28 -3.61 6.93 -5.85
CA ASP A 28 -3.79 8.02 -6.81
C ASP A 28 -2.57 8.24 -7.73
N ILE A 29 -1.51 7.44 -7.61
CA ILE A 29 -0.35 7.53 -8.53
C ILE A 29 -0.82 7.14 -9.95
N PRO A 30 -0.52 7.96 -10.98
CA PRO A 30 -0.86 7.65 -12.37
C PRO A 30 -0.29 6.32 -12.83
N ASP A 31 -1.02 5.67 -13.75
CA ASP A 31 -0.60 4.42 -14.40
C ASP A 31 -0.19 3.31 -13.41
N SER A 32 -0.76 3.35 -12.21
CA SER A 32 -0.45 2.46 -11.10
C SER A 32 -1.72 1.97 -10.41
N ARG A 33 -1.64 0.80 -9.78
CA ARG A 33 -2.73 0.18 -9.02
C ARG A 33 -2.18 -0.60 -7.84
N ILE A 34 -2.70 -0.32 -6.65
CA ILE A 34 -2.40 -1.17 -5.47
C ILE A 34 -3.00 -2.56 -5.70
N VAL A 35 -2.14 -3.58 -5.66
CA VAL A 35 -2.53 -4.99 -5.75
C VAL A 35 -2.93 -5.50 -4.37
N THR A 36 -2.08 -5.25 -3.37
CA THR A 36 -2.31 -5.67 -1.99
C THR A 36 -1.48 -4.85 -1.02
N VAL A 37 -1.92 -4.83 0.24
CA VAL A 37 -1.27 -4.15 1.36
C VAL A 37 -1.20 -5.13 2.52
N SER A 38 -0.07 -5.17 3.22
CA SER A 38 0.09 -6.00 4.41
C SER A 38 -0.79 -5.52 5.57
N SER A 39 -0.80 -6.29 6.64
CA SER A 39 -1.21 -5.78 7.95
C SER A 39 -0.27 -4.65 8.39
N PHE A 40 -0.70 -3.86 9.39
CA PHE A 40 0.16 -2.88 10.03
C PHE A 40 0.92 -3.51 11.18
N TYR A 41 2.20 -3.20 11.28
CA TYR A 41 3.11 -3.76 12.27
C TYR A 41 3.70 -2.64 13.12
N ARG A 42 3.63 -2.77 14.44
CA ARG A 42 4.37 -1.89 15.33
C ARG A 42 5.73 -2.49 15.63
N THR A 43 6.78 -1.72 15.45
CA THR A 43 8.16 -2.15 15.74
C THR A 43 8.94 -1.03 16.41
N PRO A 44 9.91 -1.36 17.29
CA PRO A 44 10.82 -0.37 17.82
C PRO A 44 11.64 0.30 16.69
N PRO A 45 12.13 1.53 16.89
CA PRO A 45 13.05 2.16 15.96
C PRO A 45 14.36 1.35 15.85
N LEU A 46 14.97 1.34 14.66
CA LEU A 46 16.34 0.82 14.50
C LEU A 46 17.40 1.74 15.14
N GLY A 47 17.13 3.05 15.11
CA GLY A 47 18.04 4.09 15.58
C GLY A 47 17.94 4.31 17.09
N PRO A 48 18.19 5.55 17.54
CA PRO A 48 18.00 5.95 18.93
C PRO A 48 16.64 5.50 19.47
N GLN A 49 16.60 5.00 20.71
CA GLN A 49 15.38 4.47 21.34
C GLN A 49 14.57 5.56 22.06
N ASP A 50 15.03 6.81 22.05
CA ASP A 50 14.36 7.99 22.60
C ASP A 50 13.29 8.57 21.65
N GLN A 51 12.79 7.75 20.72
CA GLN A 51 11.74 8.10 19.76
C GLN A 51 10.60 7.07 19.78
N PRO A 52 9.39 7.44 19.30
CA PRO A 52 8.27 6.51 19.27
C PRO A 52 8.49 5.32 18.33
N ASP A 53 7.81 4.21 18.63
CA ASP A 53 7.70 3.05 17.75
C ASP A 53 7.16 3.42 16.37
N TYR A 54 7.68 2.74 15.36
CA TYR A 54 7.19 2.83 14.00
C TYR A 54 5.95 1.98 13.78
N LEU A 55 5.03 2.50 12.98
CA LEU A 55 4.01 1.75 12.28
C LEU A 55 4.49 1.46 10.86
N ASN A 56 4.68 0.18 10.53
CA ASN A 56 5.23 -0.30 9.27
C ASN A 56 4.21 -1.14 8.48
N ALA A 57 4.31 -1.07 7.15
CA ALA A 57 3.54 -1.90 6.21
C ALA A 57 4.31 -2.09 4.89
N ALA A 58 3.89 -3.07 4.09
CA ALA A 58 4.32 -3.23 2.71
C ALA A 58 3.13 -3.09 1.75
N VAL A 59 3.41 -2.51 0.59
CA VAL A 59 2.45 -2.34 -0.51
C VAL A 59 3.01 -3.00 -1.76
N ALA A 60 2.21 -3.86 -2.39
CA ALA A 60 2.48 -4.31 -3.76
C ALA A 60 1.71 -3.39 -4.73
N LEU A 61 2.44 -2.74 -5.63
CA LEU A 61 1.93 -1.79 -6.60
C LEU A 61 2.22 -2.31 -8.01
N ASP A 62 1.18 -2.49 -8.82
CA ASP A 62 1.31 -2.78 -10.23
C ASP A 62 1.36 -1.47 -11.01
N THR A 63 2.46 -1.17 -11.68
CA THR A 63 2.71 0.15 -12.30
C THR A 63 3.29 0.03 -13.71
N ALA A 64 3.01 1.02 -14.55
CA ALA A 64 3.67 1.18 -15.86
C ALA A 64 4.73 2.29 -15.86
N LEU A 65 4.92 2.98 -14.72
CA LEU A 65 5.93 4.03 -14.58
C LEU A 65 7.35 3.46 -14.59
N ALA A 66 8.32 4.26 -15.00
CA ALA A 66 9.72 3.91 -14.78
C ALA A 66 10.08 3.98 -13.27
N PRO A 67 11.10 3.23 -12.81
CA PRO A 67 11.48 3.21 -11.40
C PRO A 67 11.76 4.59 -10.78
N GLU A 68 12.47 5.47 -11.50
CA GLU A 68 12.76 6.82 -11.03
C GLU A 68 11.55 7.75 -11.05
N GLU A 69 10.57 7.50 -11.93
CA GLU A 69 9.30 8.22 -11.90
C GLU A 69 8.49 7.82 -10.67
N LEU A 70 8.42 6.52 -10.37
CA LEU A 70 7.79 6.04 -9.13
C LEU A 70 8.49 6.64 -7.89
N LEU A 71 9.83 6.73 -7.89
CA LEU A 71 10.58 7.40 -6.84
C LEU A 71 10.18 8.88 -6.66
N ASN A 72 9.98 9.62 -7.77
CA ASN A 72 9.52 11.01 -7.69
C ASN A 72 8.13 11.08 -7.03
N HIS A 73 7.24 10.13 -7.33
CA HIS A 73 5.92 10.05 -6.70
C HIS A 73 6.01 9.76 -5.20
N THR A 74 6.82 8.79 -4.78
CA THR A 74 6.98 8.47 -3.35
C THR A 74 7.55 9.66 -2.57
N GLN A 75 8.61 10.29 -3.08
CA GLN A 75 9.22 11.47 -2.46
C GLN A 75 8.25 12.65 -2.37
N ARG A 76 7.41 12.86 -3.40
CA ARG A 76 6.37 13.89 -3.36
C ARG A 76 5.34 13.62 -2.26
N ILE A 77 4.90 12.37 -2.09
CA ILE A 77 3.94 11.99 -1.04
C ILE A 77 4.56 12.24 0.34
N GLU A 78 5.82 11.86 0.55
CA GLU A 78 6.56 12.15 1.79
C GLU A 78 6.57 13.66 2.12
N LEU A 79 6.93 14.50 1.14
CA LEU A 79 6.97 15.94 1.30
C LEU A 79 5.59 16.52 1.63
N GLN A 80 4.54 16.06 0.95
CA GLN A 80 3.16 16.48 1.21
C GLN A 80 2.65 16.07 2.60
N GLN A 81 3.21 15.00 3.19
CA GLN A 81 2.94 14.56 4.56
C GLN A 81 3.94 15.10 5.58
N GLY A 82 4.67 16.16 5.22
CA GLY A 82 5.51 16.91 6.16
C GLY A 82 6.84 16.23 6.49
N ARG A 83 7.31 15.28 5.69
CA ARG A 83 8.66 14.72 5.89
C ARG A 83 9.71 15.80 5.65
N VAL A 84 10.51 16.08 6.67
CA VAL A 84 11.69 16.96 6.60
C VAL A 84 12.95 16.11 6.64
N ARG A 85 13.80 16.20 5.62
CA ARG A 85 15.08 15.49 5.59
C ARG A 85 16.08 16.20 6.51
N LYS A 86 16.40 15.58 7.64
CA LYS A 86 17.41 16.05 8.61
C LYS A 86 18.74 15.33 8.37
N ALA A 87 19.83 15.90 8.89
CA ALA A 87 21.16 15.30 8.83
C ALA A 87 21.27 13.99 9.65
N GLU A 88 20.42 13.82 10.66
CA GLU A 88 20.37 12.63 11.49
C GLU A 88 19.84 11.41 10.72
N ARG A 89 20.69 10.39 10.57
CA ARG A 89 20.30 9.09 10.00
C ARG A 89 19.42 8.34 11.02
N TRP A 90 18.32 7.76 10.54
CA TRP A 90 17.34 6.99 11.36
C TRP A 90 16.57 7.77 12.43
N GLY A 91 16.53 9.11 12.33
CA GLY A 91 15.66 9.93 13.17
C GLY A 91 14.17 9.74 12.87
N PRO A 92 13.29 10.22 13.77
CA PRO A 92 11.84 10.07 13.64
C PRO A 92 11.30 10.85 12.44
N ARG A 93 10.23 10.34 11.81
CA ARG A 93 9.66 10.88 10.57
C ARG A 93 8.15 10.68 10.49
N THR A 94 7.48 11.64 9.84
CA THR A 94 6.03 11.59 9.60
C THR A 94 5.66 10.49 8.62
N LEU A 95 6.49 10.25 7.60
CA LEU A 95 6.29 9.23 6.58
C LEU A 95 7.64 8.83 5.96
N ASP A 96 7.84 7.54 5.71
CA ASP A 96 8.92 6.92 4.92
C ASP A 96 8.31 6.02 3.84
N LEU A 97 8.72 6.22 2.59
CA LEU A 97 8.32 5.39 1.46
C LEU A 97 9.55 4.90 0.69
N ASP A 98 9.95 3.66 0.93
CA ASP A 98 11.12 3.04 0.29
C ASP A 98 10.69 2.01 -0.76
N ILE A 99 11.19 2.15 -2.00
CA ILE A 99 11.02 1.11 -3.03
C ILE A 99 11.95 -0.05 -2.68
N MET A 100 11.39 -1.17 -2.24
CA MET A 100 12.14 -2.38 -1.90
C MET A 100 12.57 -3.15 -3.14
N LEU A 101 11.65 -3.37 -4.07
CA LEU A 101 11.82 -4.19 -5.27
C LEU A 101 11.02 -3.59 -6.43
N PHE A 102 11.48 -3.80 -7.65
CA PHE A 102 10.82 -3.36 -8.88
C PHE A 102 10.93 -4.45 -9.94
N GLY A 103 9.95 -5.36 -9.98
CA GLY A 103 10.07 -6.62 -10.72
C GLY A 103 11.35 -7.37 -10.32
N ASP A 104 12.07 -7.84 -11.34
CA ASP A 104 13.38 -8.49 -11.20
C ASP A 104 14.56 -7.53 -11.48
N GLU A 105 14.29 -6.21 -11.56
CA GLU A 105 15.33 -5.23 -11.91
C GLU A 105 16.37 -5.08 -10.79
N VAL A 106 17.63 -4.97 -11.20
CA VAL A 106 18.74 -4.54 -10.37
C VAL A 106 19.16 -3.14 -10.82
N ILE A 107 18.87 -2.14 -10.00
CA ILE A 107 19.06 -0.72 -10.30
C ILE A 107 20.11 -0.18 -9.34
N ASN A 108 21.11 0.50 -9.90
CA ASN A 108 22.13 1.19 -9.13
C ASN A 108 22.45 2.53 -9.79
N THR A 109 21.63 3.55 -9.50
CA THR A 109 21.87 4.94 -9.91
C THR A 109 22.18 5.79 -8.69
N ASP A 110 22.67 7.02 -8.90
CA ASP A 110 22.90 7.99 -7.82
C ASP A 110 21.62 8.31 -7.02
N ARG A 111 20.45 8.02 -7.59
CA ARG A 111 19.14 8.36 -7.01
C ARG A 111 18.42 7.16 -6.43
N LEU A 112 18.62 5.96 -6.98
CA LEU A 112 17.84 4.78 -6.67
C LEU A 112 18.70 3.51 -6.65
N THR A 113 18.56 2.73 -5.57
CA THR A 113 19.11 1.39 -5.45
C THR A 113 17.97 0.39 -5.25
N VAL A 114 17.83 -0.57 -6.17
CA VAL A 114 16.85 -1.66 -6.11
C VAL A 114 17.56 -2.99 -6.43
N PRO A 115 17.37 -4.08 -5.66
CA PRO A 115 16.68 -4.15 -4.38
C PRO A 115 17.21 -3.13 -3.36
N HIS A 116 16.34 -2.62 -2.48
CA HIS A 116 16.75 -1.63 -1.49
C HIS A 116 17.93 -2.18 -0.67
N TYR A 117 19.05 -1.43 -0.64
CA TYR A 117 20.37 -1.89 -0.18
C TYR A 117 20.37 -2.59 1.18
N ASP A 118 19.48 -2.18 2.08
CA ASP A 118 19.42 -2.70 3.45
C ASP A 118 18.15 -3.51 3.76
N MET A 119 17.31 -3.82 2.77
CA MET A 119 16.02 -4.50 3.05
C MET A 119 16.22 -5.89 3.66
N LYS A 120 17.26 -6.60 3.20
CA LYS A 120 17.59 -7.96 3.65
C LYS A 120 18.03 -8.01 5.11
N ASN A 121 18.43 -6.90 5.71
CA ASN A 121 18.84 -6.83 7.11
C ASN A 121 17.70 -6.40 8.05
N ARG A 122 16.50 -6.12 7.51
CA ARG A 122 15.43 -5.42 8.23
C ARG A 122 14.17 -6.26 8.35
N GLY A 123 13.98 -6.88 9.51
CA GLY A 123 12.78 -7.69 9.79
C GLY A 123 11.46 -6.91 9.60
N PHE A 124 11.42 -5.62 9.93
CA PHE A 124 10.21 -4.80 9.73
C PHE A 124 9.90 -4.46 8.26
N MET A 125 10.84 -4.68 7.33
CA MET A 125 10.57 -4.63 5.88
C MET A 125 10.13 -6.01 5.38
N LEU A 126 10.83 -7.06 5.82
CA LEU A 126 10.65 -8.41 5.31
C LEU A 126 9.38 -9.10 5.82
N TRP A 127 8.99 -8.91 7.08
CA TRP A 127 7.76 -9.54 7.61
C TRP A 127 6.48 -9.03 6.94
N PRO A 128 6.27 -7.71 6.75
CA PRO A 128 5.16 -7.21 5.96
C PRO A 128 5.19 -7.68 4.50
N LEU A 129 6.38 -7.73 3.89
CA LEU A 129 6.55 -8.23 2.52
C LEU A 129 6.16 -9.71 2.41
N PHE A 130 6.60 -10.53 3.36
CA PHE A 130 6.30 -11.97 3.39
C PHE A 130 4.81 -12.26 3.57
N GLU A 131 4.07 -11.39 4.26
CA GLU A 131 2.61 -11.51 4.36
C GLU A 131 1.92 -11.42 2.99
N ILE A 132 2.43 -10.57 2.09
CA ILE A 132 1.77 -10.27 0.81
C ILE A 132 2.42 -10.97 -0.39
N ALA A 133 3.64 -11.48 -0.24
CA ALA A 133 4.40 -12.17 -1.27
C ALA A 133 5.26 -13.30 -0.64
N PRO A 134 4.64 -14.36 -0.09
CA PRO A 134 5.35 -15.41 0.64
C PRO A 134 6.32 -16.22 -0.24
N ASP A 135 5.98 -16.37 -1.53
CA ASP A 135 6.74 -17.13 -2.52
C ASP A 135 7.75 -16.26 -3.30
N LEU A 136 7.98 -15.02 -2.85
CA LEU A 136 8.89 -14.09 -3.51
C LEU A 136 10.32 -14.65 -3.54
N ILE A 137 10.94 -14.58 -4.72
CA ILE A 137 12.35 -14.84 -4.94
C ILE A 137 13.01 -13.49 -5.27
N PHE A 138 14.11 -13.18 -4.60
CA PHE A 138 14.88 -11.97 -4.88
C PHE A 138 15.63 -12.09 -6.22
N PRO A 139 16.08 -10.98 -6.84
CA PRO A 139 16.85 -11.03 -8.08
C PRO A 139 18.14 -11.88 -8.02
N ASP A 140 18.68 -12.13 -6.82
CA ASP A 140 19.83 -13.02 -6.60
C ASP A 140 19.45 -14.50 -6.42
N GLY A 141 18.19 -14.88 -6.64
CA GLY A 141 17.71 -16.26 -6.59
C GLY A 141 17.38 -16.77 -5.18
N ILE A 142 17.66 -16.00 -4.13
CA ILE A 142 17.35 -16.39 -2.75
C ILE A 142 15.85 -16.19 -2.50
N SER A 143 15.18 -17.17 -1.87
CA SER A 143 13.77 -16.98 -1.50
C SER A 143 13.63 -16.09 -0.27
N LEU A 144 12.56 -15.29 -0.23
CA LEU A 144 12.24 -14.43 0.91
C LEU A 144 12.09 -15.25 2.20
N HIS A 145 11.46 -16.42 2.11
CA HIS A 145 11.30 -17.32 3.25
C HIS A 145 12.66 -17.78 3.80
N GLN A 146 13.54 -18.31 2.93
CA GLN A 146 14.87 -18.77 3.34
C GLN A 146 15.67 -17.64 4.00
N HIS A 147 15.62 -16.45 3.40
CA HIS A 147 16.32 -15.28 3.92
C HIS A 147 15.80 -14.83 5.28
N LEU A 148 14.47 -14.78 5.46
CA LEU A 148 13.83 -14.46 6.75
C LEU A 148 14.21 -15.46 7.85
N THR A 149 14.23 -16.75 7.52
CA THR A 149 14.65 -17.80 8.46
C THR A 149 16.12 -17.61 8.86
N HIS A 150 16.99 -17.31 7.91
CA HIS A 150 18.41 -17.07 8.18
C HIS A 150 18.66 -15.82 9.02
N LEU A 151 17.94 -14.73 8.73
CA LEU A 151 18.04 -13.47 9.47
C LEU A 151 17.67 -13.63 10.95
N GLY A 152 16.79 -14.59 11.28
CA GLY A 152 16.37 -14.85 12.67
C GLY A 152 15.59 -13.70 13.30
N ALA A 153 15.06 -12.76 12.49
CA ALA A 153 14.32 -11.61 12.99
C ALA A 153 12.99 -12.04 13.61
N ALA A 154 12.73 -11.62 14.85
CA ALA A 154 11.46 -11.89 15.52
C ALA A 154 10.28 -11.36 14.70
N LYS A 155 9.24 -12.19 14.55
CA LYS A 155 8.02 -11.79 13.83
C LYS A 155 7.21 -10.80 14.66
N PRO A 156 7.02 -9.55 14.19
CA PRO A 156 6.20 -8.59 14.90
C PRO A 156 4.73 -8.99 14.88
N ARG A 157 3.99 -8.63 15.93
CA ARG A 157 2.55 -8.89 16.01
C ARG A 157 1.80 -7.91 15.09
N PRO A 158 0.92 -8.39 14.19
CA PRO A 158 0.10 -7.49 13.39
C PRO A 158 -0.92 -6.78 14.28
N LEU A 159 -1.06 -5.47 14.11
CA LEU A 159 -2.02 -4.66 14.88
C LEU A 159 -3.43 -4.74 14.29
N VAL A 160 -3.55 -4.63 12.96
CA VAL A 160 -4.82 -4.67 12.22
C VAL A 160 -4.54 -5.18 10.81
N LYS A 161 -5.40 -6.07 10.29
CA LYS A 161 -5.40 -6.43 8.87
C LYS A 161 -6.17 -5.37 8.11
N HIS A 162 -5.50 -4.56 7.28
CA HIS A 162 -6.19 -3.56 6.49
C HIS A 162 -7.08 -4.26 5.45
N ARG A 163 -8.40 -4.06 5.53
CA ARG A 163 -9.28 -4.23 4.37
C ARG A 163 -9.34 -2.87 3.69
N LEU A 164 -8.68 -2.70 2.54
CA LEU A 164 -8.78 -1.46 1.77
C LEU A 164 -10.27 -1.11 1.57
N PRO A 165 -10.70 0.15 1.80
CA PRO A 165 -12.07 0.53 1.53
C PRO A 165 -12.37 0.31 0.05
N PHE A 166 -13.61 -0.09 -0.26
CA PHE A 166 -14.07 -0.44 -1.62
C PHE A 166 -13.72 0.65 -2.66
N SER A 167 -13.66 1.91 -2.25
CA SER A 167 -13.27 3.06 -3.08
C SER A 167 -11.87 2.94 -3.67
N VAL A 168 -10.90 2.35 -2.96
CA VAL A 168 -9.51 2.18 -3.44
C VAL A 168 -9.46 1.18 -4.59
N TYR A 169 -10.28 0.12 -4.56
CA TYR A 169 -10.43 -0.82 -5.68
C TYR A 169 -11.18 -0.21 -6.87
N CYS A 170 -12.05 0.77 -6.63
CA CYS A 170 -13.01 1.27 -7.62
C CYS A 170 -12.49 2.43 -8.48
N PHE A 171 -11.41 3.12 -8.09
CA PHE A 171 -10.86 4.21 -8.92
C PHE A 171 -10.32 3.74 -10.28
N SER A 172 -9.93 2.46 -10.40
CA SER A 172 -9.59 1.83 -11.69
C SER A 172 -10.76 1.84 -12.69
N ALA A 173 -12.01 2.02 -12.25
CA ALA A 173 -13.17 2.10 -13.15
C ALA A 173 -13.34 3.48 -13.80
N LYS A 174 -12.72 4.55 -13.28
CA LYS A 174 -12.84 5.91 -13.87
C LYS A 174 -12.12 6.02 -15.22
N ARG A 175 -11.08 5.21 -15.48
CA ARG A 175 -10.40 5.17 -16.79
C ARG A 175 -11.13 4.28 -17.80
N LEU A 176 -11.85 3.25 -17.34
CA LEU A 176 -12.67 2.40 -18.22
C LEU A 176 -13.96 3.07 -18.71
N LEU A 177 -14.37 4.20 -18.11
CA LEU A 177 -15.57 4.94 -18.51
C LEU A 177 -15.32 5.99 -19.60
N LYS A 178 -14.08 6.14 -20.10
CA LYS A 178 -13.75 7.08 -21.20
C LYS A 178 -13.70 6.45 -22.59
N SER A 179 -13.79 5.13 -22.72
CA SER A 179 -13.96 4.47 -24.02
C SER A 179 -15.19 3.57 -23.96
N ILE A 180 -16.06 3.76 -24.95
CA ILE A 180 -17.32 3.05 -25.16
C ILE A 180 -17.14 1.55 -24.87
N ALA A 181 -17.70 1.06 -23.75
CA ALA A 181 -17.67 -0.34 -23.34
C ALA A 181 -19.01 -0.73 -22.69
N PRO A 182 -19.43 -2.01 -22.80
CA PRO A 182 -20.84 -2.40 -22.91
C PRO A 182 -21.67 -2.20 -21.65
N LEU A 183 -23.00 -2.19 -21.83
CA LEU A 183 -24.06 -1.87 -20.87
C LEU A 183 -24.00 -2.63 -19.53
N ASN A 184 -23.24 -3.73 -19.46
CA ASN A 184 -23.02 -4.55 -18.27
C ASN A 184 -21.54 -4.95 -18.21
N MET A 185 -20.84 -4.57 -17.14
CA MET A 185 -19.49 -5.04 -16.87
C MET A 185 -19.51 -6.03 -15.71
N THR A 186 -19.06 -7.25 -15.98
CA THR A 186 -18.87 -8.28 -14.96
C THR A 186 -17.42 -8.27 -14.52
N VAL A 187 -17.16 -7.99 -13.24
CA VAL A 187 -15.81 -8.03 -12.67
C VAL A 187 -15.71 -9.27 -11.79
N ARG A 188 -14.72 -10.12 -12.08
CA ARG A 188 -14.35 -11.27 -11.24
C ARG A 188 -13.25 -10.86 -10.27
N MET A 189 -13.50 -11.05 -8.98
CA MET A 189 -12.54 -10.78 -7.91
C MET A 189 -11.99 -12.10 -7.34
N PRO A 190 -10.84 -12.09 -6.64
CA PRO A 190 -10.34 -13.27 -5.92
C PRO A 190 -11.38 -13.80 -4.92
N GLY A 191 -11.59 -15.12 -4.90
CA GLY A 191 -12.55 -15.78 -4.01
C GLY A 191 -13.94 -16.08 -4.60
N ASN A 192 -14.05 -16.25 -5.93
CA ASN A 192 -15.32 -16.59 -6.63
C ASN A 192 -16.46 -15.57 -6.46
N ILE A 193 -16.13 -14.32 -6.11
CA ILE A 193 -17.13 -13.26 -6.03
C ILE A 193 -17.26 -12.58 -7.40
N THR A 194 -18.48 -12.58 -7.94
CA THR A 194 -18.80 -11.95 -9.21
C THR A 194 -19.74 -10.77 -8.98
N PHE A 195 -19.37 -9.58 -9.47
CA PHE A 195 -20.24 -8.41 -9.46
C PHE A 195 -20.60 -8.00 -10.89
N THR A 196 -21.86 -7.59 -11.08
CA THR A 196 -22.33 -7.00 -12.34
C THR A 196 -22.63 -5.53 -12.11
N ILE A 197 -21.84 -4.66 -12.73
CA ILE A 197 -22.05 -3.21 -12.71
C ILE A 197 -23.01 -2.88 -13.84
N ARG A 198 -24.22 -2.40 -13.49
CA ARG A 198 -25.22 -1.90 -14.45
C ARG A 198 -25.19 -0.37 -14.43
N LYS A 199 -25.02 0.26 -15.59
CA LYS A 199 -25.13 1.71 -15.73
C LYS A 199 -26.63 2.08 -15.73
N ARG A 200 -27.15 2.64 -14.63
CA ARG A 200 -28.46 3.32 -14.62
C ARG A 200 -28.24 4.74 -15.17
N TYR A 201 -28.94 5.10 -16.25
CA TYR A 201 -29.05 6.50 -16.65
C TYR A 201 -30.00 7.19 -15.66
N GLU A 202 -29.46 7.91 -14.69
CA GLU A 202 -30.19 8.91 -13.93
C GLU A 202 -29.36 10.20 -13.91
N THR A 203 -30.06 11.31 -14.07
CA THR A 203 -29.61 12.68 -14.33
C THR A 203 -28.55 13.19 -13.34
N HIS A 204 -27.68 14.09 -13.83
CA HIS A 204 -26.52 14.61 -13.10
C HIS A 204 -26.91 15.31 -11.80
N HIS A 205 -26.59 14.69 -10.66
CA HIS A 205 -26.44 15.38 -9.39
C HIS A 205 -25.07 15.03 -8.81
N TYR A 206 -24.23 16.06 -8.64
CA TYR A 206 -22.96 15.93 -7.91
C TYR A 206 -23.27 15.88 -6.42
N PHE A 207 -22.95 14.76 -5.78
CA PHE A 207 -23.09 14.62 -4.33
C PHE A 207 -21.90 15.28 -3.62
N THR A 208 -22.20 16.03 -2.59
CA THR A 208 -21.22 16.58 -1.64
C THR A 208 -20.55 15.47 -0.83
N ALA A 209 -19.37 15.75 -0.25
CA ALA A 209 -18.64 14.78 0.58
C ALA A 209 -19.48 14.26 1.78
N ALA A 210 -20.39 15.09 2.30
CA ALA A 210 -21.31 14.73 3.37
C ALA A 210 -22.37 13.71 2.92
N GLU A 211 -22.89 13.83 1.70
CA GLU A 211 -23.88 12.90 1.12
C GLU A 211 -23.25 11.53 0.81
N MET A 212 -21.97 11.53 0.42
CA MET A 212 -21.19 10.30 0.25
C MET A 212 -20.96 9.57 1.58
N GLN A 213 -20.63 10.31 2.66
CA GLN A 213 -20.50 9.73 4.01
C GLN A 213 -21.82 9.19 4.56
N ALA A 214 -22.93 9.89 4.34
CA ALA A 214 -24.26 9.44 4.76
C ALA A 214 -24.64 8.11 4.09
N ARG A 215 -24.36 7.97 2.78
CA ARG A 215 -24.62 6.71 2.05
C ARG A 215 -23.68 5.57 2.44
N GLU A 216 -22.42 5.86 2.77
CA GLU A 216 -21.50 4.85 3.32
C GLU A 216 -22.01 4.33 4.68
N LYS A 217 -22.53 5.22 5.54
CA LYS A 217 -23.17 4.83 6.79
C LYS A 217 -24.41 3.97 6.55
N THR A 218 -25.29 4.34 5.61
CA THR A 218 -26.46 3.53 5.23
C THR A 218 -26.08 2.15 4.69
N LEU A 219 -24.99 2.03 3.93
CA LEU A 219 -24.47 0.75 3.49
C LEU A 219 -23.93 -0.08 4.68
N ARG A 220 -23.16 0.53 5.58
CA ARG A 220 -22.68 -0.15 6.80
C ARG A 220 -23.82 -0.67 7.67
N ASP A 221 -24.89 0.11 7.83
CA ASP A 221 -26.05 -0.27 8.63
C ASP A 221 -26.86 -1.40 7.96
N ASN A 222 -27.01 -1.38 6.63
CA ASN A 222 -27.67 -2.46 5.88
C ASN A 222 -26.90 -3.78 5.86
N TYR A 223 -25.57 -3.75 5.96
CA TYR A 223 -24.73 -4.98 6.00
C TYR A 223 -24.40 -5.46 7.42
N ARG A 224 -24.80 -4.73 8.47
CA ARG A 224 -24.62 -5.13 9.88
C ARG A 224 -25.57 -6.24 10.35
N LEU A 225 -26.55 -6.63 9.54
CA LEU A 225 -27.60 -7.60 9.90
C LEU A 225 -27.36 -9.05 9.41
N ARG A 226 -26.15 -9.41 8.95
CA ARG A 226 -25.82 -10.79 8.54
C ARG A 226 -24.61 -11.42 9.26
N LEU A 227 -24.40 -11.05 10.51
CA LEU A 227 -23.56 -11.79 11.46
C LEU A 227 -24.41 -12.14 12.68
N GLN A 228 -25.36 -13.06 12.48
CA GLN A 228 -25.87 -13.88 13.56
C GLN A 228 -25.34 -15.30 13.38
N LEU A 229 -24.70 -15.75 14.45
CA LEU A 229 -24.09 -17.05 14.71
C LEU A 229 -24.79 -18.23 14.04
N ARG A 230 -23.99 -19.08 13.38
CA ARG A 230 -24.03 -20.54 13.54
C ARG A 230 -22.60 -21.05 13.64
#